data_AF-A0A946X259-F1
#
_entry.id   AF-A0A946X259-F1
#
_cell.length_a   1.000
_cell.length_b   1.000
_cell.length_c   1.000
_cell.angle_alpha   90.00
_cell.angle_beta   90.00
_cell.angle_gamma   90.00
#
_symmetry.space_group_name_H-M   'P 1'
#
loop_
_entity.id
_entity.type
_entity.pdbx_description
1 polymer ?
#
loop_
_entity_poly.entity_id
_entity_poly.type
_entity_poly.pdbx_seq_one_letter_code
_entity_poly.pdbx_strand_id
1 'polypeptide(L)'
;MDARGSMLPKLLLPITASLLVVMALVTAYMLRLKDRNTELAGLTTARAISGMVTTLRAFYTDEVVTRAKDAGMGIDYDFADDHTVLPLPATLVGVLGERVGEVQPGATVRLYSRFPFPHRQDGETYDAFEMDALEALERDPTEPFHRLEERDGRTVMRYATADRMRAACVGCHNTHPESPKTDWAVGDLRGVVEVVTPVDEAEKALAAGTMYLIGLVLSGLLAAALVSWLVTSGVRRSIRGVVDTLTNAVAQIASTAAAQEGSAESQAAAVAETTVTIEELHASFANVRRQAELASARSRESMQLATAGSAAVQATIDGMHEVRSEVGSMATQIIELGERTGEIHTIAEFVGAIAGQTHILALNASIEAARVGSVGQGFAVLAEDIRQLAEESHGSAVGIRALAAEIQHSTDTTVMVAEGGMKAVDGAIERSQGSADAFEELTSSLGDTVESAHETSLAVVDQVAAAGQVADAMAAISEAAHGMTSGLRETNEALRRVTETAGRIQQLA
;
A
#
# COMPACT_ATOMS: atom_id res chain seq x y z
N MET A 1 -35.59 -1.96 0.20
CA MET A 1 -36.50 -1.64 1.32
C MET A 1 -35.76 -1.94 2.61
N ASP A 2 -35.18 -0.91 3.24
CA ASP A 2 -35.39 -0.68 4.67
C ASP A 2 -34.81 0.68 5.01
N ALA A 3 -35.70 1.64 5.16
CA ALA A 3 -35.41 2.98 5.60
C ALA A 3 -35.00 2.93 7.07
N ARG A 4 -33.74 2.54 7.35
CA ARG A 4 -33.11 2.80 8.64
C ARG A 4 -32.83 4.30 8.70
N GLY A 5 -33.87 5.03 9.06
CA GLY A 5 -33.82 6.47 9.24
C GLY A 5 -32.66 6.84 10.14
N SER A 6 -31.81 7.73 9.61
CA SER A 6 -30.83 8.56 10.30
C SER A 6 -31.05 8.55 11.82
N MET A 7 -30.07 8.12 12.61
CA MET A 7 -30.14 8.20 14.07
C MET A 7 -30.16 9.65 14.57
N LEU A 8 -29.94 10.63 13.70
CA LEU A 8 -29.89 12.04 14.01
C LEU A 8 -31.20 12.59 14.58
N PRO A 9 -32.38 12.43 13.94
CA PRO A 9 -33.67 12.75 14.57
C PRO A 9 -33.88 11.94 15.86
N LYS A 10 -33.39 10.70 15.96
CA LYS A 10 -33.58 9.88 17.17
C LYS A 10 -32.76 10.38 18.37
N LEU A 11 -31.61 11.00 18.14
CA LEU A 11 -30.78 11.58 19.21
C LEU A 11 -31.10 13.06 19.48
N LEU A 12 -31.41 13.83 18.43
CA LEU A 12 -31.67 15.27 18.56
C LEU A 12 -33.10 15.57 19.03
N LEU A 13 -34.13 14.80 18.64
CA LEU A 13 -35.49 15.01 19.17
C LEU A 13 -35.57 14.98 20.69
N PRO A 14 -35.04 13.95 21.39
CA PRO A 14 -35.18 13.91 22.85
C PRO A 14 -34.40 15.04 23.52
N ILE A 15 -33.27 15.48 22.96
CA ILE A 15 -32.49 16.60 23.49
C ILE A 15 -33.25 17.92 23.29
N THR A 16 -33.79 18.18 22.09
CA THR A 16 -34.57 19.40 21.83
C THR A 16 -35.88 19.41 22.61
N ALA A 17 -36.56 18.27 22.74
CA ALA A 17 -37.74 18.13 23.57
C ALA A 17 -37.42 18.38 25.05
N SER A 18 -36.31 17.84 25.56
CA SER A 18 -35.87 18.08 26.95
C SER A 18 -35.55 19.55 27.20
N LEU A 19 -34.87 20.22 26.25
CA LEU A 19 -34.58 21.65 26.32
C LEU A 19 -35.87 22.50 26.35
N LEU A 20 -36.88 22.15 25.56
CA LEU A 20 -38.18 22.82 25.55
C LEU A 20 -38.94 22.61 26.86
N VAL A 21 -38.88 21.41 27.46
CA VAL A 21 -39.50 21.12 28.75
C VAL A 21 -38.82 21.94 29.86
N VAL A 22 -37.48 21.96 29.90
CA VAL A 22 -36.72 22.78 30.85
C VAL A 22 -37.05 24.26 30.68
N MET A 23 -37.16 24.75 29.44
CA MET A 23 -37.56 26.12 29.13
C MET A 23 -38.93 26.46 29.70
N ALA A 24 -39.92 25.59 29.46
CA ALA A 24 -41.27 25.80 29.94
C ALA A 24 -41.32 25.84 31.49
N LEU A 25 -40.58 24.94 32.15
CA LEU A 25 -40.48 24.90 33.61
C LEU A 25 -39.81 26.14 34.19
N VAL A 26 -38.69 26.60 33.62
CA VAL A 26 -37.99 27.81 34.07
C VAL A 26 -38.86 29.05 33.86
N THR A 27 -39.52 29.16 32.72
CA THR A 27 -40.42 30.29 32.43
C THR A 27 -41.58 30.32 33.41
N ALA A 28 -42.23 29.17 33.64
CA ALA A 28 -43.33 29.06 34.60
C ALA A 28 -42.87 29.40 36.02
N TYR A 29 -41.69 28.94 36.44
CA TYR A 29 -41.11 29.27 37.74
C TYR A 29 -40.85 30.77 37.90
N MET A 30 -40.26 31.40 36.88
CA MET A 30 -39.91 32.82 36.90
C MET A 30 -41.13 33.73 36.95
N LEU A 31 -42.21 33.40 36.21
CA LEU A 31 -43.48 34.12 36.29
C LEU A 31 -44.10 34.01 37.69
N ARG A 32 -44.08 32.80 38.26
CA ARG A 32 -44.58 32.56 39.62
C ARG A 32 -43.77 33.31 40.69
N LEU A 33 -42.47 33.48 40.46
CA LEU A 33 -41.58 34.24 41.33
C LEU A 33 -41.86 35.75 41.24
N LYS A 34 -42.13 36.28 40.03
CA LYS A 34 -42.55 37.67 39.81
C LYS A 34 -43.78 38.00 40.65
N ASP A 35 -44.85 37.20 40.51
CA ASP A 35 -46.13 37.46 41.19
C ASP A 35 -45.98 37.40 42.72
N ARG A 36 -45.27 36.39 43.26
CA ARG A 36 -44.97 36.30 44.69
C ARG A 36 -44.19 37.49 45.23
N ASN A 37 -43.22 37.99 44.46
CA ASN A 37 -42.41 39.13 44.87
C ASN A 37 -43.21 40.44 44.82
N THR A 38 -44.09 40.63 43.83
CA THR A 38 -45.01 41.76 43.77
C THR A 38 -45.94 41.79 44.98
N GLU A 39 -46.53 40.63 45.31
CA GLU A 39 -47.39 40.48 46.48
C GLU A 39 -46.64 40.80 47.78
N LEU A 40 -45.42 40.25 47.96
CA LEU A 40 -44.62 40.49 49.16
C LEU A 40 -44.20 41.97 49.31
N ALA A 41 -43.85 42.63 48.21
CA ALA A 41 -43.49 44.05 48.19
C ALA A 41 -44.68 44.93 48.60
N GLY A 42 -45.86 44.65 48.06
CA GLY A 42 -47.11 45.31 48.43
C GLY A 42 -47.45 45.09 49.89
N LEU A 43 -47.45 43.84 50.34
CA LEU A 43 -47.81 43.46 51.71
C LEU A 43 -46.92 44.13 52.75
N THR A 44 -45.61 44.18 52.49
CA THR A 44 -44.63 44.82 53.39
C THR A 44 -44.92 46.31 53.54
N THR A 45 -45.22 46.99 52.43
CA THR A 45 -45.51 48.44 52.41
C THR A 45 -46.84 48.74 53.08
N ALA A 46 -47.90 48.01 52.73
CA ALA A 46 -49.24 48.20 53.27
C ALA A 46 -49.30 47.92 54.78
N ARG A 47 -48.60 46.87 55.24
CA ARG A 47 -48.45 46.56 56.67
C ARG A 47 -47.71 47.67 57.43
N ALA A 48 -46.66 48.25 56.87
CA ALA A 48 -45.93 49.34 57.51
C ALA A 48 -46.84 50.58 57.70
N ILE A 49 -47.58 50.97 56.67
CA ILE A 49 -48.51 52.11 56.73
C ILE A 49 -49.65 51.82 57.71
N SER A 50 -50.27 50.64 57.63
CA SER A 50 -51.34 50.23 58.55
C SER A 50 -50.87 50.22 60.00
N GLY A 51 -49.66 49.71 60.26
CA GLY A 51 -49.02 49.74 61.58
C GLY A 51 -48.79 51.16 62.09
N MET A 52 -48.29 52.08 61.25
CA MET A 52 -48.11 53.48 61.61
C MET A 52 -49.44 54.16 61.95
N VAL A 53 -50.48 53.97 61.12
CA VAL A 53 -51.81 54.56 61.33
C VAL A 53 -52.46 54.04 62.60
N THR A 54 -52.47 52.71 62.80
CA THR A 54 -53.10 52.09 63.98
C THR A 54 -52.35 52.43 65.27
N THR A 55 -51.02 52.52 65.24
CA THR A 55 -50.19 52.94 66.38
C THR A 55 -50.38 54.42 66.70
N LEU A 56 -50.45 55.30 65.69
CA LEU A 56 -50.71 56.72 65.90
C LEU A 56 -52.10 56.95 66.48
N ARG A 57 -53.12 56.26 65.95
CA ARG A 57 -54.48 56.33 66.48
C ARG A 57 -54.55 55.82 67.92
N ALA A 58 -53.87 54.72 68.22
CA ALA A 58 -53.76 54.18 69.57
C ALA A 58 -53.23 55.21 70.55
N PHE A 59 -52.06 55.78 70.25
CA PHE A 59 -51.43 56.82 71.04
C PHE A 59 -52.33 58.05 71.18
N TYR A 60 -52.94 58.52 70.09
CA TYR A 60 -53.86 59.64 70.10
C TYR A 60 -55.08 59.40 71.00
N THR A 61 -55.68 58.20 70.92
CA THR A 61 -56.85 57.84 71.73
C THR A 61 -56.50 57.75 73.20
N ASP A 62 -55.44 57.03 73.54
CA ASP A 62 -55.13 56.69 74.92
C ASP A 62 -54.48 57.89 75.66
N GLU A 63 -53.59 58.63 75.01
CA GLU A 63 -52.78 59.68 75.65
C GLU A 63 -53.28 61.11 75.39
N VAL A 64 -53.84 61.39 74.22
CA VAL A 64 -54.25 62.76 73.83
C VAL A 64 -55.72 63.00 74.15
N VAL A 65 -56.61 62.15 73.62
CA VAL A 65 -58.07 62.31 73.79
C VAL A 65 -58.49 62.17 75.25
N THR A 66 -57.96 61.19 75.98
CA THR A 66 -58.24 61.01 77.41
C THR A 66 -57.90 62.27 78.21
N ARG A 67 -56.67 62.79 78.05
CA ARG A 67 -56.22 64.00 78.76
C ARG A 67 -56.97 65.25 78.36
N ALA A 68 -57.28 65.42 77.07
CA ALA A 68 -58.05 66.54 76.57
C ALA A 68 -59.47 66.55 77.16
N LYS A 69 -60.11 65.38 77.23
CA LYS A 69 -61.43 65.22 77.85
C LYS A 69 -61.40 65.53 79.35
N ASP A 70 -60.41 65.03 80.08
CA ASP A 70 -60.23 65.33 81.51
C ASP A 70 -60.00 66.83 81.77
N ALA A 71 -59.38 67.54 80.82
CA ALA A 71 -59.19 68.99 80.84
C ALA A 71 -60.43 69.80 80.40
N GLY A 72 -61.55 69.14 80.07
CA GLY A 72 -62.81 69.77 79.67
C GLY A 72 -62.91 70.17 78.20
N MET A 73 -62.01 69.68 77.34
CA MET A 73 -62.04 69.93 75.89
C MET A 73 -63.10 69.05 75.21
N GLY A 74 -63.79 69.60 74.20
CA GLY A 74 -64.73 68.83 73.38
C GLY A 74 -64.01 67.86 72.45
N ILE A 75 -64.63 66.70 72.16
CA ILE A 75 -64.14 65.75 71.16
C ILE A 75 -65.27 65.48 70.18
N ASP A 76 -65.11 65.88 68.91
CA ASP A 76 -66.17 65.84 67.90
C ASP A 76 -65.61 65.43 66.53
N TYR A 77 -66.48 65.00 65.61
CA TYR A 77 -66.13 64.81 64.21
C TYR A 77 -66.10 66.14 63.43
N ASP A 78 -66.83 67.17 63.88
CA ASP A 78 -66.81 68.52 63.31
C ASP A 78 -65.82 69.42 64.07
N PHE A 79 -64.53 69.25 63.78
CA PHE A 79 -63.42 69.91 64.49
C PHE A 79 -62.71 70.97 63.63
N ALA A 80 -63.03 71.05 62.33
CA ALA A 80 -62.24 71.80 61.36
C ALA A 80 -62.24 73.31 61.64
N ASP A 81 -63.39 73.84 62.10
CA ASP A 81 -63.61 75.27 62.33
C ASP A 81 -63.76 75.64 63.82
N ASP A 82 -63.70 74.65 64.74
CA ASP A 82 -63.77 74.86 66.19
C ASP A 82 -62.44 74.54 66.89
N HIS A 83 -61.71 75.58 67.27
CA HIS A 83 -60.40 75.47 67.94
C HIS A 83 -60.47 74.94 69.38
N THR A 84 -61.67 74.71 69.94
CA THR A 84 -61.87 74.18 71.29
C THR A 84 -62.18 72.68 71.30
N VAL A 85 -62.18 72.05 70.12
CA VAL A 85 -62.55 70.65 69.92
C VAL A 85 -61.43 69.89 69.21
N LEU A 86 -61.15 68.68 69.68
CA LEU A 86 -60.24 67.76 68.99
C LEU A 86 -61.01 66.76 68.13
N PRO A 87 -60.44 66.31 66.98
CA PRO A 87 -61.07 65.28 66.16
C PRO A 87 -61.27 63.98 66.93
N LEU A 88 -62.39 63.30 66.69
CA LEU A 88 -62.55 61.91 67.14
C LEU A 88 -61.41 61.03 66.58
N PRO A 89 -60.95 60.00 67.32
CA PRO A 89 -59.92 59.08 66.83
C PRO A 89 -60.21 58.44 65.47
N ALA A 90 -61.49 58.20 65.16
CA ALA A 90 -61.91 57.71 63.86
C ALA A 90 -61.77 58.77 62.75
N THR A 91 -62.07 60.04 63.07
CA THR A 91 -61.91 61.19 62.17
C THR A 91 -60.44 61.46 61.87
N LEU A 92 -59.55 61.32 62.86
CA LEU A 92 -58.10 61.43 62.66
C LEU A 92 -57.58 60.45 61.59
N VAL A 93 -58.06 59.20 61.57
CA VAL A 93 -57.68 58.22 60.54
C VAL A 93 -58.16 58.65 59.16
N GLY A 94 -59.36 59.24 59.07
CA GLY A 94 -59.87 59.81 57.82
C GLY A 94 -58.96 60.90 57.27
N VAL A 95 -58.59 61.88 58.11
CA VAL A 95 -57.69 62.99 57.74
C VAL A 95 -56.29 62.49 57.38
N LEU A 96 -55.76 61.52 58.13
CA LEU A 96 -54.48 60.86 57.80
C LEU A 96 -54.55 60.16 56.44
N GLY A 97 -55.68 59.53 56.11
CA GLY A 97 -55.90 58.87 54.84
C GLY A 97 -55.89 59.84 53.66
N GLU A 98 -56.51 61.02 53.81
CA GLU A 98 -56.43 62.09 52.81
C GLU A 98 -54.98 62.53 52.59
N ARG A 99 -54.21 62.73 53.68
CA ARG A 99 -52.82 63.16 53.60
C ARG A 99 -51.87 62.09 53.02
N VAL A 100 -52.12 60.81 53.28
CA VAL A 100 -51.37 59.70 52.66
C VAL A 100 -51.59 59.69 51.14
N GLY A 101 -52.83 59.92 50.68
CA GLY A 101 -53.15 59.98 49.26
C GLY A 101 -52.50 61.16 48.52
N GLU A 102 -52.28 62.29 49.20
CA GLU A 102 -51.53 63.44 48.64
C GLU A 102 -50.03 63.14 48.46
N VAL A 103 -49.41 62.47 49.44
CA VAL A 103 -47.97 62.16 49.43
C VAL A 103 -47.65 60.99 48.50
N GLN A 104 -48.54 59.99 48.44
CA GLN A 104 -48.37 58.81 47.60
C GLN A 104 -49.62 58.60 46.74
N PRO A 105 -49.62 59.10 45.49
CA PRO A 105 -50.78 59.01 44.61
C PRO A 105 -51.25 57.58 44.38
N GLY A 106 -52.50 57.30 44.74
CA GLY A 106 -53.12 55.96 44.65
C GLY A 106 -52.99 55.12 45.92
N ALA A 107 -52.24 55.59 46.94
CA ALA A 107 -52.34 55.04 48.27
C ALA A 107 -53.53 55.66 49.00
N THR A 108 -54.30 54.84 49.71
CA THR A 108 -55.42 55.34 50.53
C THR A 108 -55.41 54.65 51.88
N VAL A 109 -55.88 55.36 52.90
CA VAL A 109 -56.17 54.77 54.21
C VAL A 109 -57.63 55.05 54.50
N ARG A 110 -58.38 54.02 54.82
CA ARG A 110 -59.81 54.14 55.11
C ARG A 110 -60.15 53.37 56.37
N LEU A 111 -61.00 53.96 57.18
CA LEU A 111 -61.58 53.32 58.35
C LEU A 111 -63.07 53.14 58.12
N TYR A 112 -63.56 51.90 58.22
CA TYR A 112 -64.97 51.57 58.07
C TYR A 112 -65.45 50.55 59.09
N SER A 113 -66.77 50.36 59.21
CA SER A 113 -67.36 49.51 60.24
C SER A 113 -68.74 48.99 59.83
N ARG A 114 -69.09 47.76 60.26
CA ARG A 114 -70.48 47.27 60.20
C ARG A 114 -71.48 48.13 60.97
N PHE A 115 -70.99 48.93 61.92
CA PHE A 115 -71.79 49.82 62.77
C PHE A 115 -71.31 51.28 62.62
N PRO A 116 -71.63 51.95 61.49
CA PRO A 116 -71.37 53.37 61.34
C PRO A 116 -72.27 54.22 62.22
N PHE A 117 -71.74 55.35 62.68
CA PHE A 117 -72.54 56.38 63.31
C PHE A 117 -73.53 57.00 62.31
N PRO A 118 -74.67 57.55 62.77
CA PRO A 118 -75.69 58.13 61.88
C PRO A 118 -75.13 59.13 60.86
N HIS A 119 -74.21 60.01 61.26
CA HIS A 119 -73.59 61.00 60.36
C HIS A 119 -72.73 60.40 59.23
N ARG A 120 -72.40 59.10 59.28
CA ARG A 120 -71.63 58.38 58.25
C ARG A 120 -72.45 57.37 57.45
N GLN A 121 -73.68 57.04 57.88
CA GLN A 121 -74.49 55.98 57.26
C GLN A 121 -74.79 56.21 55.78
N ASP A 122 -75.13 57.44 55.39
CA ASP A 122 -75.52 57.76 54.02
C ASP A 122 -74.32 57.79 53.03
N GLY A 123 -73.09 57.82 53.54
CA GLY A 123 -71.85 57.90 52.74
C GLY A 123 -71.00 56.63 52.74
N GLU A 124 -71.38 55.59 53.50
CA GLU A 124 -70.61 54.35 53.61
C GLU A 124 -71.15 53.25 52.69
N THR A 125 -70.47 53.06 51.55
CA THR A 125 -70.63 51.87 50.70
C THR A 125 -69.41 50.97 50.84
N TYR A 126 -69.64 49.66 50.75
CA TYR A 126 -68.61 48.63 50.85
C TYR A 126 -68.47 47.84 49.57
N ASP A 127 -67.23 47.71 49.09
CA ASP A 127 -66.90 46.80 48.00
C ASP A 127 -66.67 45.37 48.50
N ALA A 128 -66.43 44.45 47.56
CA ALA A 128 -66.26 43.03 47.87
C ALA A 128 -65.09 42.76 48.83
N PHE A 129 -63.97 43.47 48.69
CA PHE A 129 -62.83 43.31 49.60
C PHE A 129 -63.17 43.84 50.98
N GLU A 130 -63.82 45.01 51.10
CA GLU A 130 -64.20 45.59 52.39
C GLU A 130 -65.15 44.66 53.15
N MET A 131 -66.10 44.04 52.45
CA MET A 131 -67.01 43.06 53.02
C MET A 131 -66.30 41.77 53.46
N ASP A 132 -65.42 41.23 52.61
CA ASP A 132 -64.62 40.04 52.93
C ASP A 132 -63.67 40.31 54.11
N ALA A 133 -63.06 41.50 54.16
CA ALA A 133 -62.17 41.94 55.23
C ALA A 133 -62.92 42.06 56.56
N LEU A 134 -64.11 42.65 56.56
CA LEU A 134 -64.97 42.72 57.75
C LEU A 134 -65.31 41.32 58.26
N GLU A 135 -65.70 40.40 57.37
CA GLU A 135 -66.04 39.04 57.74
C GLU A 135 -64.83 38.23 58.24
N ALA A 136 -63.67 38.38 57.60
CA ALA A 136 -62.42 37.72 58.02
C ALA A 136 -61.95 38.21 59.38
N LEU A 137 -61.92 39.54 59.60
CA LEU A 137 -61.44 40.16 60.83
C LEU A 137 -62.44 40.01 61.99
N GLU A 138 -63.70 39.73 61.70
CA GLU A 138 -64.70 39.38 62.73
C GLU A 138 -64.51 37.95 63.24
N ARG A 139 -64.07 37.03 62.37
CA ARG A 139 -63.71 35.65 62.75
C ARG A 139 -62.38 35.59 63.50
N ASP A 140 -61.36 36.28 62.99
CA ASP A 140 -60.06 36.40 63.64
C ASP A 140 -59.54 37.84 63.56
N PRO A 141 -59.71 38.64 64.63
CA PRO A 141 -59.29 40.03 64.63
C PRO A 141 -57.77 40.19 64.82
N THR A 142 -56.99 39.11 64.91
CA THR A 142 -55.54 39.15 65.05
C THR A 142 -54.80 38.92 63.73
N GLU A 143 -55.43 38.28 62.74
CA GLU A 143 -54.85 38.02 61.43
C GLU A 143 -55.28 39.09 60.40
N PRO A 144 -54.34 39.87 59.84
CA PRO A 144 -54.67 40.86 58.81
C PRO A 144 -55.18 40.22 57.52
N PHE A 145 -56.23 40.81 56.93
CA PHE A 145 -56.75 40.38 55.64
C PHE A 145 -56.10 41.17 54.51
N HIS A 146 -55.68 40.52 53.44
CA HIS A 146 -55.06 41.23 52.33
C HIS A 146 -55.33 40.55 50.98
N ARG A 147 -55.21 41.34 49.91
CA ARG A 147 -55.39 40.85 48.55
C ARG A 147 -54.73 41.79 47.56
N LEU A 148 -54.14 41.20 46.52
CA LEU A 148 -53.70 41.92 45.34
C LEU A 148 -54.89 42.03 44.36
N GLU A 149 -55.26 43.24 43.96
CA GLU A 149 -56.36 43.49 43.03
C GLU A 149 -55.99 44.57 42.01
N GLU A 150 -56.69 44.59 40.87
CA GLU A 150 -56.66 45.69 39.93
C GLU A 150 -57.73 46.73 40.31
N ARG A 151 -57.31 47.97 40.53
CA ARG A 151 -58.19 49.08 40.89
C ARG A 151 -57.79 50.33 40.13
N ASP A 152 -58.75 50.95 39.44
CA ASP A 152 -58.54 52.16 38.64
C ASP A 152 -57.39 52.04 37.60
N GLY A 153 -57.22 50.83 37.05
CA GLY A 153 -56.17 50.50 36.07
C GLY A 153 -54.77 50.39 36.67
N ARG A 154 -54.67 50.24 38.01
CA ARG A 154 -53.42 49.98 38.73
C ARG A 154 -53.55 48.71 39.57
N THR A 155 -52.47 47.95 39.61
CA THR A 155 -52.32 46.85 40.55
C THR A 155 -52.06 47.43 41.94
N VAL A 156 -52.92 47.09 42.89
CA VAL A 156 -52.86 47.57 44.27
C VAL A 156 -52.84 46.41 45.25
N MET A 157 -52.07 46.57 46.34
CA MET A 157 -52.19 45.73 47.52
C MET A 157 -53.17 46.38 48.49
N ARG A 158 -54.25 45.68 48.78
CA ARG A 158 -55.23 46.07 49.80
C ARG A 158 -54.94 45.27 51.05
N TYR A 159 -54.79 45.96 52.18
CA TYR A 159 -54.41 45.39 53.45
C TYR A 159 -55.30 45.95 54.56
N ALA A 160 -56.05 45.07 55.20
CA ALA A 160 -57.04 45.38 56.21
C ALA A 160 -56.61 44.83 57.56
N THR A 161 -56.79 45.64 58.60
CA THR A 161 -56.51 45.29 59.99
C THR A 161 -57.67 45.64 60.88
N ALA A 162 -57.88 44.83 61.92
CA ALA A 162 -58.94 45.05 62.89
C ALA A 162 -58.69 46.34 63.70
N ASP A 163 -59.64 47.27 63.64
CA ASP A 163 -59.78 48.35 64.61
C ASP A 163 -60.58 47.83 65.80
N ARG A 164 -59.89 47.47 66.88
CA ARG A 164 -60.51 46.84 68.05
C ARG A 164 -60.88 47.86 69.12
N MET A 165 -61.98 47.60 69.83
CA MET A 165 -62.43 48.38 70.97
C MET A 165 -61.38 48.36 72.09
N ARG A 166 -60.88 49.55 72.45
CA ARG A 166 -60.01 49.77 73.61
C ARG A 166 -60.84 50.13 74.84
N ALA A 167 -60.24 50.04 76.03
CA ALA A 167 -60.90 50.45 77.27
C ALA A 167 -61.44 51.90 77.20
N ALA A 168 -60.65 52.82 76.64
CA ALA A 168 -61.05 54.22 76.41
C ALA A 168 -62.24 54.34 75.43
N CYS A 169 -62.31 53.46 74.41
CA CYS A 169 -63.41 53.47 73.44
C CYS A 169 -64.72 52.95 74.06
N VAL A 170 -64.67 51.83 74.80
CA VAL A 170 -65.86 51.20 75.39
C VAL A 170 -66.61 52.16 76.31
N GLY A 171 -65.89 52.90 77.15
CA GLY A 171 -66.47 53.84 78.11
C GLY A 171 -67.31 54.94 77.46
N CYS A 172 -66.87 55.48 76.31
CA CYS A 172 -67.64 56.47 75.56
C CYS A 172 -68.76 55.82 74.72
N HIS A 173 -68.46 54.72 74.01
CA HIS A 173 -69.40 54.09 73.08
C HIS A 173 -70.61 53.45 73.75
N ASN A 174 -70.49 52.93 74.97
CA ASN A 174 -71.62 52.31 75.67
C ASN A 174 -72.56 53.33 76.33
N THR A 175 -72.18 54.62 76.36
CA THR A 175 -72.97 55.70 76.97
C THR A 175 -73.38 56.81 75.99
N HIS A 176 -72.81 56.85 74.78
CA HIS A 176 -73.07 57.92 73.81
C HIS A 176 -74.45 57.75 73.12
N PRO A 177 -75.29 58.81 73.03
CA PRO A 177 -76.65 58.71 72.48
C PRO A 177 -76.72 58.22 71.03
N GLU A 178 -75.72 58.60 70.22
CA GLU A 178 -75.66 58.24 68.80
C GLU A 178 -74.86 56.97 68.51
N SER A 179 -74.43 56.24 69.55
CA SER A 179 -73.66 55.02 69.33
C SER A 179 -74.54 53.94 68.70
N PRO A 180 -74.17 53.38 67.54
CA PRO A 180 -74.97 52.39 66.82
C PRO A 180 -75.05 51.02 67.53
N LYS A 181 -74.20 50.81 68.53
CA LYS A 181 -74.14 49.63 69.40
C LYS A 181 -73.56 50.06 70.76
N THR A 182 -74.12 49.59 71.88
CA THR A 182 -73.81 50.07 73.24
C THR A 182 -73.41 48.97 74.23
N ASP A 183 -73.18 47.76 73.75
CA ASP A 183 -72.76 46.57 74.52
C ASP A 183 -71.35 46.12 74.12
N TRP A 184 -70.46 47.05 73.78
CA TRP A 184 -69.09 46.74 73.39
C TRP A 184 -68.25 46.23 74.55
N ALA A 185 -67.43 45.22 74.28
CA ALA A 185 -66.36 44.74 75.15
C ALA A 185 -64.97 45.12 74.60
N VAL A 186 -63.98 45.17 75.49
CA VAL A 186 -62.59 45.40 75.07
C VAL A 186 -62.13 44.22 74.20
N GLY A 187 -61.62 44.52 73.01
CA GLY A 187 -61.20 43.53 72.02
C GLY A 187 -62.21 43.31 70.88
N ASP A 188 -63.47 43.73 71.04
CA ASP A 188 -64.48 43.63 69.98
C ASP A 188 -64.05 44.38 68.72
N LEU A 189 -64.39 43.85 67.55
CA LEU A 189 -64.12 44.51 66.27
C LEU A 189 -65.02 45.75 66.12
N ARG A 190 -64.44 46.94 66.27
CA ARG A 190 -65.14 48.21 66.06
C ARG A 190 -65.22 48.56 64.58
N GLY A 191 -64.22 48.18 63.81
CA GLY A 191 -64.11 48.51 62.40
C GLY A 191 -62.84 47.93 61.80
N VAL A 192 -62.53 48.35 60.59
CA VAL A 192 -61.37 47.90 59.83
C VAL A 192 -60.62 49.13 59.34
N VAL A 193 -59.32 49.17 59.62
CA VAL A 193 -58.39 50.09 58.96
C VAL A 193 -57.85 49.37 57.74
N GLU A 194 -58.27 49.83 56.57
CA GLU A 194 -57.74 49.41 55.29
C GLU A 194 -56.67 50.39 54.81
N VAL A 195 -55.60 49.83 54.26
CA VAL A 195 -54.60 50.54 53.48
C VAL A 195 -54.58 49.94 52.09
N VAL A 196 -54.76 50.80 51.09
CA VAL A 196 -54.52 50.48 49.68
C VAL A 196 -53.16 51.06 49.32
N THR A 197 -52.28 50.26 48.72
CA THR A 197 -50.97 50.73 48.22
C THR A 197 -50.80 50.32 46.76
N PRO A 198 -50.41 51.25 45.86
CA PRO A 198 -50.10 50.91 44.48
C PRO A 198 -48.79 50.12 44.42
N VAL A 199 -48.78 49.03 43.66
CA VAL A 199 -47.61 48.17 43.44
C VAL A 199 -47.26 48.04 41.96
N ASP A 200 -47.90 48.80 41.09
CA ASP A 200 -47.74 48.72 39.64
C ASP A 200 -46.33 49.09 39.18
N GLU A 201 -45.64 50.02 39.85
CA GLU A 201 -44.23 50.33 39.59
C GLU A 201 -43.30 49.17 39.95
N ALA A 202 -43.53 48.56 41.11
CA ALA A 202 -42.77 47.38 41.54
C ALA A 202 -43.04 46.19 40.60
N GLU A 203 -44.29 45.99 40.18
CA GLU A 203 -44.65 44.95 39.22
C GLU A 203 -43.99 45.16 37.86
N LYS A 204 -44.03 46.38 37.30
CA LYS A 204 -43.37 46.72 36.02
C LYS A 204 -41.86 46.46 36.09
N ALA A 205 -41.21 46.86 37.17
CA ALA A 205 -39.78 46.62 37.38
C ALA A 205 -39.45 45.12 37.48
N LEU A 206 -40.23 44.36 38.25
CA LEU A 206 -40.07 42.90 38.37
C LEU A 206 -40.38 42.18 37.05
N ALA A 207 -41.37 42.63 36.28
CA ALA A 207 -41.70 42.08 34.96
C ALA A 207 -40.57 42.28 33.95
N ALA A 208 -39.98 43.48 33.89
CA ALA A 208 -38.84 43.78 33.02
C ALA A 208 -37.61 42.92 33.36
N GLY A 209 -37.28 42.78 34.65
CA GLY A 209 -36.19 41.90 35.11
C GLY A 209 -36.43 40.43 34.78
N THR A 210 -37.68 39.96 34.93
CA THR A 210 -38.09 38.58 34.60
C THR A 210 -37.96 38.30 33.09
N MET A 211 -38.39 39.23 32.23
CA MET A 211 -38.24 39.10 30.77
C MET A 211 -36.77 39.05 30.34
N TYR A 212 -35.91 39.86 30.97
CA TYR A 212 -34.47 39.82 30.71
C TYR A 212 -33.85 38.46 31.06
N LEU A 213 -34.16 37.91 32.24
CA LEU A 213 -33.67 36.60 32.65
C LEU A 213 -34.16 35.47 31.74
N ILE A 214 -35.44 35.50 31.32
CA ILE A 214 -35.97 34.55 30.34
C ILE A 214 -35.18 34.63 29.04
N GLY A 215 -34.92 35.85 28.52
CA GLY A 215 -34.11 36.05 27.31
C GLY A 215 -32.69 35.50 27.43
N LEU A 216 -32.06 35.64 28.60
CA LEU A 216 -30.72 35.12 28.86
C LEU A 216 -30.69 33.58 28.86
N VAL A 217 -31.67 32.93 29.50
CA VAL A 217 -31.82 31.47 29.46
C VAL A 217 -32.10 31.00 28.03
N LEU A 218 -32.95 31.72 27.28
CA LEU A 218 -33.30 31.40 25.89
C LEU A 218 -32.08 31.44 24.96
N SER A 219 -31.30 32.50 25.06
CA SER A 219 -30.06 32.63 24.28
C SER A 219 -29.03 31.55 24.64
N GLY A 220 -28.89 31.20 25.92
CA GLY A 220 -28.01 30.12 26.36
C GLY A 220 -28.39 28.74 25.80
N LEU A 221 -29.68 28.39 25.83
CA LEU A 221 -30.17 27.12 25.30
C LEU A 221 -30.08 27.06 23.76
N LEU A 222 -30.34 28.17 23.07
CA LEU A 222 -30.13 28.28 21.62
C LEU A 222 -28.65 28.14 21.24
N ALA A 223 -27.75 28.78 22.00
CA ALA A 223 -26.30 28.65 21.78
C ALA A 223 -25.84 27.20 21.99
N ALA A 224 -26.31 26.50 23.03
CA ALA A 224 -26.00 25.10 23.27
C ALA A 224 -26.50 24.19 22.13
N ALA A 225 -27.71 24.41 21.63
CA ALA A 225 -28.24 23.69 20.47
C ALA A 225 -27.42 23.93 19.20
N LEU A 226 -27.00 25.18 18.96
CA LEU A 226 -26.14 25.54 17.82
C LEU A 226 -24.77 24.86 17.92
N VAL A 227 -24.13 24.88 19.10
CA VAL A 227 -22.85 24.19 19.33
C VAL A 227 -23.00 22.68 19.11
N SER A 228 -24.04 22.06 19.66
CA SER A 228 -24.32 20.64 19.45
C SER A 228 -24.50 20.31 17.96
N TRP A 229 -25.19 21.16 17.21
CA TRP A 229 -25.37 21.00 15.77
C TRP A 229 -24.05 21.18 14.98
N LEU A 230 -23.23 22.16 15.34
CA LEU A 230 -21.91 22.38 14.73
C LEU A 230 -20.96 21.20 14.99
N VAL A 231 -20.92 20.69 16.23
CA VAL A 231 -20.08 19.53 16.59
C VAL A 231 -20.55 18.28 15.85
N THR A 232 -21.84 17.95 15.90
CA THR A 232 -22.38 16.77 15.21
C THR A 232 -22.21 16.84 13.69
N SER A 233 -22.40 18.01 13.08
CA SER A 233 -22.18 18.20 11.63
C SER A 233 -20.69 18.18 11.24
N GLY A 234 -19.79 18.64 12.10
CA GLY A 234 -18.34 18.55 11.92
C GLY A 234 -17.85 17.11 11.98
N VAL A 235 -18.23 16.38 13.04
CA VAL A 235 -17.89 14.96 13.22
C VAL A 235 -18.40 14.13 12.05
N ARG A 236 -19.63 14.37 11.57
CA ARG A 236 -20.21 13.66 10.42
C ARG A 236 -19.41 13.86 9.14
N ARG A 237 -18.99 15.09 8.85
CA ARG A 237 -18.13 15.39 7.69
C ARG A 237 -16.79 14.69 7.79
N SER A 238 -16.17 14.70 8.98
CA SER A 238 -14.91 14.02 9.23
C SER A 238 -15.03 12.50 9.05
N ILE A 239 -16.07 11.87 9.61
CA ILE A 239 -16.31 10.43 9.45
C ILE A 239 -16.50 10.06 7.98
N ARG A 240 -17.29 10.83 7.20
CA ARG A 240 -17.45 10.59 5.76
C ARG A 240 -16.13 10.70 5.01
N GLY A 241 -15.33 11.73 5.28
CA GLY A 241 -14.01 11.88 4.66
C GLY A 241 -13.07 10.71 4.98
N VAL A 242 -13.09 10.19 6.20
CA VAL A 242 -12.32 9.00 6.60
C VAL A 242 -12.83 7.75 5.86
N VAL A 243 -14.14 7.55 5.79
CA VAL A 243 -14.74 6.40 5.07
C VAL A 243 -14.45 6.45 3.57
N ASP A 244 -14.52 7.62 2.94
CA ASP A 244 -14.21 7.79 1.51
C ASP A 244 -12.73 7.49 1.25
N THR A 245 -11.83 8.01 2.09
CA THR A 245 -10.39 7.72 2.02
C THR A 245 -10.12 6.23 2.19
N LEU A 246 -10.78 5.58 3.15
CA LEU A 246 -10.67 4.15 3.39
C LEU A 246 -11.18 3.33 2.20
N THR A 247 -12.29 3.72 1.60
CA THR A 247 -12.88 3.04 0.43
C THR A 247 -11.96 3.14 -0.78
N ASN A 248 -11.36 4.31 -1.02
CA ASN A 248 -10.36 4.50 -2.08
C ASN A 248 -9.10 3.66 -1.84
N ALA A 249 -8.60 3.64 -0.60
CA ALA A 249 -7.45 2.80 -0.24
C ALA A 249 -7.75 1.32 -0.45
N VAL A 250 -8.93 0.84 -0.05
CA VAL A 250 -9.37 -0.53 -0.29
C VAL A 250 -9.44 -0.85 -1.78
N ALA A 251 -10.01 0.04 -2.60
CA ALA A 251 -10.09 -0.15 -4.05
C ALA A 251 -8.70 -0.22 -4.70
N GLN A 252 -7.75 0.59 -4.24
CA GLN A 252 -6.36 0.57 -4.70
C GLN A 252 -5.62 -0.71 -4.27
N ILE A 253 -5.84 -1.19 -3.05
CA ILE A 253 -5.25 -2.46 -2.60
C ILE A 253 -5.87 -3.62 -3.38
N ALA A 254 -7.18 -3.60 -3.64
CA ALA A 254 -7.86 -4.62 -4.44
C ALA A 254 -7.32 -4.70 -5.88
N SER A 255 -7.09 -3.55 -6.53
CA SER A 255 -6.51 -3.54 -7.88
C SER A 255 -5.07 -4.02 -7.90
N THR A 256 -4.28 -3.66 -6.87
CA THR A 256 -2.91 -4.15 -6.70
C THR A 256 -2.88 -5.66 -6.47
N ALA A 257 -3.79 -6.18 -5.64
CA ALA A 257 -3.94 -7.61 -5.39
C ALA A 257 -4.28 -8.38 -6.68
N ALA A 258 -5.21 -7.87 -7.50
CA ALA A 258 -5.54 -8.47 -8.79
C ALA A 258 -4.36 -8.46 -9.78
N ALA A 259 -3.57 -7.38 -9.82
CA ALA A 259 -2.36 -7.32 -10.64
C ALA A 259 -1.29 -8.32 -10.17
N GLN A 260 -1.15 -8.50 -8.85
CA GLN A 260 -0.25 -9.51 -8.27
C GLN A 260 -0.73 -10.93 -8.56
N GLU A 261 -2.04 -11.18 -8.58
CA GLU A 261 -2.60 -12.49 -8.94
C GLU A 261 -2.24 -12.87 -10.38
N GLY A 262 -2.48 -11.97 -11.34
CA GLY A 262 -2.08 -12.20 -12.73
C GLY A 262 -0.56 -12.34 -12.92
N SER A 263 0.23 -11.64 -12.09
CA SER A 263 1.69 -11.79 -12.09
C SER A 263 2.12 -13.16 -11.56
N ALA A 264 1.47 -13.66 -10.50
CA ALA A 264 1.74 -14.98 -9.94
C ALA A 264 1.38 -16.11 -10.93
N GLU A 265 0.26 -15.97 -11.64
CA GLU A 265 -0.11 -16.91 -12.72
C GLU A 265 0.92 -16.91 -13.85
N SER A 266 1.34 -15.72 -14.31
CA SER A 266 2.37 -15.58 -15.35
C SER A 266 3.71 -16.20 -14.90
N GLN A 267 4.07 -16.00 -13.63
CA GLN A 267 5.27 -16.57 -13.04
C GLN A 267 5.20 -18.10 -12.93
N ALA A 268 4.04 -18.66 -12.57
CA ALA A 268 3.83 -20.11 -12.56
C ALA A 268 3.96 -20.71 -13.97
N ALA A 269 3.42 -20.05 -14.99
CA ALA A 269 3.57 -20.48 -16.38
C ALA A 269 5.04 -20.43 -16.83
N ALA A 270 5.75 -19.34 -16.54
CA ALA A 270 7.17 -19.20 -16.87
C ALA A 270 8.04 -20.24 -16.17
N VAL A 271 7.74 -20.58 -14.90
CA VAL A 271 8.41 -21.65 -14.16
C VAL A 271 8.17 -23.01 -14.82
N ALA A 272 6.93 -23.32 -15.21
CA ALA A 272 6.61 -24.58 -15.87
C ALA A 272 7.35 -24.71 -17.22
N GLU A 273 7.35 -23.66 -18.03
CA GLU A 273 8.09 -23.62 -19.30
C GLU A 273 9.60 -23.80 -19.09
N THR A 274 10.18 -23.06 -18.14
CA THR A 274 11.61 -23.16 -17.83
C THR A 274 11.98 -24.56 -17.31
N THR A 275 11.10 -25.19 -16.53
CA THR A 275 11.30 -26.56 -16.03
C THR A 275 11.37 -27.56 -17.19
N VAL A 276 10.47 -27.45 -18.17
CA VAL A 276 10.51 -28.27 -19.39
C VAL A 276 11.81 -28.03 -20.16
N THR A 277 12.23 -26.77 -20.34
CA THR A 277 13.51 -26.45 -20.99
C THR A 277 14.71 -27.08 -20.28
N ILE A 278 14.71 -27.12 -18.94
CA ILE A 278 15.77 -27.77 -18.17
C ILE A 278 15.79 -29.29 -18.42
N GLU A 279 14.64 -29.94 -18.48
CA GLU A 279 14.53 -31.37 -18.82
C GLU A 279 15.08 -31.64 -20.24
N GLU A 280 14.74 -30.78 -21.20
CA GLU A 280 15.28 -30.85 -22.57
C GLU A 280 16.80 -30.63 -22.60
N LEU A 281 17.32 -29.70 -21.80
CA LEU A 281 18.77 -29.48 -21.65
C LEU A 281 19.47 -30.72 -21.09
N HIS A 282 18.90 -31.38 -20.07
CA HIS A 282 19.46 -32.64 -19.55
C HIS A 282 19.56 -33.72 -20.64
N ALA A 283 18.51 -33.88 -21.45
CA ALA A 283 18.53 -34.82 -22.57
C ALA A 283 19.59 -34.42 -23.62
N SER A 284 19.69 -33.13 -23.93
CA SER A 284 20.68 -32.58 -24.87
C SER A 284 22.10 -32.83 -24.37
N PHE A 285 22.41 -32.55 -23.10
CA PHE A 285 23.70 -32.79 -22.48
C PHE A 285 24.08 -34.27 -22.47
N ALA A 286 23.12 -35.17 -22.18
CA ALA A 286 23.35 -36.61 -22.29
C ALA A 286 23.73 -37.01 -23.72
N ASN A 287 23.08 -36.41 -24.73
CA ASN A 287 23.42 -36.65 -26.13
C ASN A 287 24.81 -36.09 -26.49
N VAL A 288 25.17 -34.88 -26.05
CA VAL A 288 26.50 -34.29 -26.29
C VAL A 288 27.60 -35.16 -25.68
N ARG A 289 27.44 -35.60 -24.43
CA ARG A 289 28.40 -36.53 -23.78
C ARG A 289 28.56 -37.82 -24.57
N ARG A 290 27.45 -38.43 -25.02
CA ARG A 290 27.49 -39.64 -25.86
C ARG A 290 28.25 -39.40 -27.17
N GLN A 291 28.06 -38.24 -27.80
CA GLN A 291 28.76 -37.90 -29.04
C GLN A 291 30.26 -37.68 -28.81
N ALA A 292 30.64 -37.04 -27.70
CA ALA A 292 32.04 -36.87 -27.33
C ALA A 292 32.73 -38.23 -27.09
N GLU A 293 32.10 -39.14 -26.36
CA GLU A 293 32.61 -40.50 -26.15
C GLU A 293 32.76 -41.28 -27.47
N LEU A 294 31.78 -41.18 -28.36
CA LEU A 294 31.87 -41.81 -29.69
C LEU A 294 32.97 -41.20 -30.56
N ALA A 295 33.15 -39.88 -30.52
CA ALA A 295 34.24 -39.21 -31.23
C ALA A 295 35.59 -39.67 -30.69
N SER A 296 35.77 -39.73 -29.37
CA SER A 296 36.99 -40.22 -28.73
C SER A 296 37.30 -41.67 -29.14
N ALA A 297 36.30 -42.55 -29.10
CA ALA A 297 36.47 -43.96 -29.49
C ALA A 297 36.87 -44.11 -30.97
N ARG A 298 36.19 -43.39 -31.88
CA ARG A 298 36.50 -43.42 -33.32
C ARG A 298 37.87 -42.81 -33.63
N SER A 299 38.25 -41.75 -32.93
CA SER A 299 39.58 -41.15 -33.11
C SER A 299 40.68 -42.10 -32.68
N ARG A 300 40.52 -42.80 -31.55
CA ARG A 300 41.47 -43.84 -31.11
C ARG A 300 41.58 -45.00 -32.10
N GLU A 301 40.46 -45.46 -32.67
CA GLU A 301 40.46 -46.46 -33.75
C GLU A 301 41.21 -45.95 -34.99
N SER A 302 40.94 -44.71 -35.39
CA SER A 302 41.61 -44.06 -36.52
C SER A 302 43.11 -43.88 -36.27
N MET A 303 43.54 -43.61 -35.03
CA MET A 303 44.96 -43.53 -34.67
C MET A 303 45.66 -44.88 -34.85
N GLN A 304 45.00 -45.99 -34.51
CA GLN A 304 45.54 -47.33 -34.73
C GLN A 304 45.71 -47.61 -36.24
N LEU A 305 44.72 -47.23 -37.05
CA LEU A 305 44.79 -47.36 -38.50
C LEU A 305 45.89 -46.48 -39.11
N ALA A 306 46.03 -45.23 -38.65
CA ALA A 306 47.08 -44.32 -39.09
C ALA A 306 48.48 -44.84 -38.72
N THR A 307 48.66 -45.37 -37.51
CA THR A 307 49.91 -45.99 -37.06
C THR A 307 50.25 -47.22 -37.92
N ALA A 308 49.27 -48.07 -38.21
CA ALA A 308 49.45 -49.22 -39.10
C ALA A 308 49.78 -48.78 -40.55
N GLY A 309 49.15 -47.71 -41.03
CA GLY A 309 49.43 -47.09 -42.32
C GLY A 309 50.86 -46.56 -42.42
N SER A 310 51.31 -45.82 -41.41
CA SER A 310 52.70 -45.33 -41.30
C SER A 310 53.70 -46.50 -41.33
N ALA A 311 53.45 -47.57 -40.57
CA ALA A 311 54.31 -48.76 -40.58
C ALA A 311 54.36 -49.46 -41.95
N ALA A 312 53.23 -49.54 -42.67
CA ALA A 312 53.18 -50.13 -44.01
C ALA A 312 53.93 -49.28 -45.05
N VAL A 313 53.85 -47.95 -44.95
CA VAL A 313 54.63 -47.02 -45.78
C VAL A 313 56.12 -47.15 -45.49
N GLN A 314 56.52 -47.24 -44.22
CA GLN A 314 57.91 -47.43 -43.84
C GLN A 314 58.48 -48.74 -44.40
N ALA A 315 57.74 -49.85 -44.30
CA ALA A 315 58.13 -51.12 -44.90
C ALA A 315 58.27 -51.02 -46.44
N THR A 316 57.45 -50.19 -47.09
CA THR A 316 57.54 -49.92 -48.53
C THR A 316 58.81 -49.13 -48.87
N ILE A 317 59.16 -48.12 -48.07
CA ILE A 317 60.41 -47.35 -48.23
C ILE A 317 61.63 -48.27 -48.08
N ASP A 318 61.64 -49.13 -47.06
CA ASP A 318 62.72 -50.08 -46.83
C ASP A 318 62.86 -51.06 -48.01
N GLY A 319 61.75 -51.59 -48.53
CA GLY A 319 61.74 -52.44 -49.73
C GLY A 319 62.23 -51.71 -50.99
N MET A 320 61.92 -50.42 -51.14
CA MET A 320 62.44 -49.62 -52.26
C MET A 320 63.94 -49.38 -52.15
N HIS A 321 64.49 -49.24 -50.94
CA HIS A 321 65.94 -49.20 -50.73
C HIS A 321 66.63 -50.52 -51.14
N GLU A 322 66.00 -51.67 -50.85
CA GLU A 322 66.48 -52.98 -51.29
C GLU A 322 66.47 -53.09 -52.83
N VAL A 323 65.35 -52.75 -53.48
CA VAL A 323 65.25 -52.73 -54.94
C VAL A 323 66.29 -51.81 -55.57
N ARG A 324 66.51 -50.62 -54.98
CA ARG A 324 67.54 -49.68 -55.43
C ARG A 324 68.94 -50.29 -55.36
N SER A 325 69.24 -51.03 -54.30
CA SER A 325 70.51 -51.73 -54.11
C SER A 325 70.70 -52.83 -55.15
N GLU A 326 69.68 -53.66 -55.37
CA GLU A 326 69.69 -54.75 -56.36
C GLU A 326 69.88 -54.22 -57.79
N VAL A 327 69.14 -53.19 -58.19
CA VAL A 327 69.28 -52.56 -59.51
C VAL A 327 70.68 -51.94 -59.68
N GLY A 328 71.23 -51.32 -58.63
CA GLY A 328 72.60 -50.80 -58.66
C GLY A 328 73.67 -51.89 -58.80
N SER A 329 73.49 -53.03 -58.13
CA SER A 329 74.37 -54.19 -58.27
C SER A 329 74.28 -54.80 -59.68
N MET A 330 73.08 -54.92 -60.23
CA MET A 330 72.86 -55.38 -61.61
C MET A 330 73.55 -54.45 -62.60
N ALA A 331 73.39 -53.14 -62.47
CA ALA A 331 74.05 -52.16 -63.34
C ALA A 331 75.58 -52.32 -63.32
N THR A 332 76.17 -52.56 -62.14
CA THR A 332 77.61 -52.80 -61.98
C THR A 332 78.06 -54.07 -62.70
N GLN A 333 77.33 -55.18 -62.56
CA GLN A 333 77.65 -56.45 -63.25
C GLN A 333 77.51 -56.34 -64.77
N ILE A 334 76.53 -55.55 -65.25
CA ILE A 334 76.33 -55.29 -66.67
C ILE A 334 77.50 -54.47 -67.23
N ILE A 335 77.96 -53.45 -66.51
CA ILE A 335 79.16 -52.68 -66.90
C ILE A 335 80.37 -53.61 -67.04
N GLU A 336 80.60 -54.51 -66.08
CA GLU A 336 81.70 -55.49 -66.15
C GLU A 336 81.56 -56.45 -67.36
N LEU A 337 80.33 -56.87 -67.69
CA LEU A 337 80.07 -57.66 -68.90
C LEU A 337 80.40 -56.89 -70.17
N GLY A 338 80.09 -55.58 -70.20
CA GLY A 338 80.49 -54.68 -71.29
C GLY A 338 82.00 -54.64 -71.47
N GLU A 339 82.76 -54.43 -70.38
CA GLU A 339 84.23 -54.44 -70.43
C GLU A 339 84.79 -55.77 -70.98
N ARG A 340 84.31 -56.91 -70.47
CA ARG A 340 84.71 -58.24 -70.95
C ARG A 340 84.33 -58.48 -72.42
N THR A 341 83.18 -57.95 -72.85
CA THR A 341 82.75 -58.03 -74.25
C THR A 341 83.64 -57.19 -75.15
N GLY A 342 84.10 -56.02 -74.68
CA GLY A 342 85.11 -55.19 -75.33
C GLY A 342 86.44 -55.94 -75.50
N GLU A 343 86.91 -56.66 -74.48
CA GLU A 343 88.11 -57.50 -74.58
C GLU A 343 87.95 -58.61 -75.65
N ILE A 344 86.79 -59.27 -75.69
CA ILE A 344 86.48 -60.28 -76.73
C ILE A 344 86.51 -59.66 -78.12
N HIS A 345 85.96 -58.45 -78.28
CA HIS A 345 85.99 -57.72 -79.54
C HIS A 345 87.44 -57.50 -80.02
N THR A 346 88.33 -57.03 -79.13
CA THR A 346 89.76 -56.82 -79.44
C THR A 346 90.49 -58.13 -79.76
N ILE A 347 90.21 -59.22 -79.03
CA ILE A 347 90.80 -60.53 -79.32
C ILE A 347 90.35 -61.03 -80.69
N ALA A 348 89.06 -60.91 -81.02
CA ALA A 348 88.52 -61.32 -82.31
C ALA A 348 89.05 -60.45 -83.47
N GLU A 349 89.33 -59.17 -83.24
CA GLU A 349 90.05 -58.33 -84.19
C GLU A 349 91.47 -58.85 -84.44
N PHE A 350 92.22 -59.15 -83.38
CA PHE A 350 93.57 -59.68 -83.46
C PHE A 350 93.64 -61.05 -84.15
N VAL A 351 92.73 -61.98 -83.82
CA VAL A 351 92.61 -63.28 -84.50
C VAL A 351 92.28 -63.09 -85.97
N GLY A 352 91.38 -62.17 -86.31
CA GLY A 352 91.07 -61.83 -87.70
C GLY A 352 92.27 -61.31 -88.47
N ALA A 353 93.12 -60.49 -87.83
CA ALA A 353 94.36 -59.99 -88.41
C ALA A 353 95.40 -61.11 -88.62
N ILE A 354 95.59 -62.01 -87.64
CA ILE A 354 96.46 -63.18 -87.77
C ILE A 354 95.96 -64.09 -88.89
N ALA A 355 94.67 -64.36 -88.96
CA ALA A 355 94.05 -65.19 -89.99
C ALA A 355 94.27 -64.57 -91.38
N GLY A 356 94.09 -63.25 -91.53
CA GLY A 356 94.41 -62.54 -92.76
C GLY A 356 95.89 -62.63 -93.15
N GLN A 357 96.80 -62.49 -92.19
CA GLN A 357 98.24 -62.65 -92.42
C GLN A 357 98.61 -64.09 -92.80
N THR A 358 98.00 -65.07 -92.14
CA THR A 358 98.19 -66.51 -92.41
C THR A 358 97.67 -66.88 -93.79
N HIS A 359 96.53 -66.31 -94.21
CA HIS A 359 95.99 -66.49 -95.55
C HIS A 359 96.98 -66.00 -96.63
N ILE A 360 97.61 -64.84 -96.44
CA ILE A 360 98.62 -64.30 -97.35
C ILE A 360 99.88 -65.18 -97.36
N LEU A 361 100.36 -65.63 -96.20
CA LEU A 361 101.52 -66.52 -96.10
C LEU A 361 101.27 -67.87 -96.79
N ALA A 362 100.08 -68.45 -96.59
CA ALA A 362 99.64 -69.69 -97.21
C ALA A 362 99.51 -69.54 -98.73
N LEU A 363 98.93 -68.43 -99.21
CA LEU A 363 98.87 -68.12 -100.64
C LEU A 363 100.26 -68.03 -101.27
N ASN A 364 101.19 -67.31 -100.62
CA ASN A 364 102.57 -67.20 -101.08
C ASN A 364 103.27 -68.57 -101.10
N ALA A 365 103.03 -69.41 -100.09
CA ALA A 365 103.57 -70.76 -100.02
C ALA A 365 102.99 -71.67 -101.12
N SER A 366 101.67 -71.60 -101.41
CA SER A 366 101.03 -72.33 -102.51
C SER A 366 101.60 -71.93 -103.87
N ILE A 367 101.84 -70.63 -104.10
CA ILE A 367 102.44 -70.10 -105.33
C ILE A 367 103.87 -70.62 -105.49
N GLU A 368 104.70 -70.54 -104.45
CA GLU A 368 106.09 -71.02 -104.51
C GLU A 368 106.14 -72.55 -104.66
N ALA A 369 105.25 -73.30 -104.01
CA ALA A 369 105.13 -74.75 -104.17
C ALA A 369 104.75 -75.16 -105.60
N ALA A 370 103.87 -74.39 -106.28
CA ALA A 370 103.54 -74.59 -107.69
C ALA A 370 104.73 -74.29 -108.63
N ARG A 371 105.64 -73.39 -108.22
CA ARG A 371 106.82 -72.96 -108.98
C ARG A 371 107.92 -74.03 -109.04
N VAL A 372 108.07 -74.88 -108.02
CA VAL A 372 109.13 -75.92 -107.93
C VAL A 372 108.74 -77.25 -108.63
N GLY A 373 107.56 -77.31 -109.27
CA GLY A 373 107.16 -78.46 -110.10
C GLY A 373 106.81 -79.73 -109.30
N SER A 374 107.19 -80.92 -109.79
CA SER A 374 106.73 -82.21 -109.24
C SER A 374 107.11 -82.48 -107.78
N VAL A 375 108.15 -81.81 -107.25
CA VAL A 375 108.59 -81.95 -105.85
C VAL A 375 107.72 -81.11 -104.89
N GLY A 376 107.08 -80.05 -105.38
CA GLY A 376 106.29 -79.11 -104.57
C GLY A 376 104.80 -79.48 -104.40
N GLN A 377 104.31 -80.52 -105.09
CA GLN A 377 102.87 -80.84 -105.12
C GLN A 377 102.28 -81.13 -103.73
N GLY A 378 102.99 -81.84 -102.84
CA GLY A 378 102.53 -82.09 -101.48
C GLY A 378 102.47 -80.83 -100.61
N PHE A 379 103.40 -79.88 -100.82
CA PHE A 379 103.41 -78.60 -100.13
C PHE A 379 102.33 -77.65 -100.65
N ALA A 380 101.99 -77.71 -101.94
CA ALA A 380 100.92 -76.90 -102.52
C ALA A 380 99.54 -77.27 -101.94
N VAL A 381 99.28 -78.57 -101.73
CA VAL A 381 98.04 -79.04 -101.07
C VAL A 381 97.99 -78.55 -99.62
N LEU A 382 99.08 -78.71 -98.86
CA LEU A 382 99.13 -78.26 -97.46
C LEU A 382 98.95 -76.73 -97.34
N ALA A 383 99.55 -75.95 -98.24
CA ALA A 383 99.41 -74.51 -98.25
C ALA A 383 98.00 -74.06 -98.64
N GLU A 384 97.31 -74.78 -99.53
CA GLU A 384 95.89 -74.53 -99.84
C GLU A 384 94.97 -74.86 -98.67
N ASP A 385 95.22 -75.96 -97.95
CA ASP A 385 94.47 -76.30 -96.72
C ASP A 385 94.67 -75.22 -95.63
N ILE A 386 95.90 -74.74 -95.42
CA ILE A 386 96.19 -73.64 -94.48
C ILE A 386 95.47 -72.36 -94.92
N ARG A 387 95.42 -72.07 -96.22
CA ARG A 387 94.71 -70.90 -96.77
C ARG A 387 93.21 -70.98 -96.49
N GLN A 388 92.60 -72.15 -96.69
CA GLN A 388 91.19 -72.37 -96.40
C GLN A 388 90.91 -72.24 -94.88
N LEU A 389 91.73 -72.85 -94.02
CA LEU A 389 91.59 -72.71 -92.57
C LEU A 389 91.74 -71.24 -92.11
N ALA A 390 92.65 -70.50 -92.73
CA ALA A 390 92.85 -69.08 -92.47
C ALA A 390 91.63 -68.23 -92.91
N GLU A 391 91.01 -68.54 -94.05
CA GLU A 391 89.77 -67.90 -94.49
C GLU A 391 88.61 -68.20 -93.54
N GLU A 392 88.42 -69.46 -93.15
CA GLU A 392 87.40 -69.89 -92.19
C GLU A 392 87.62 -69.25 -90.80
N SER A 393 88.88 -69.12 -90.36
CA SER A 393 89.25 -68.44 -89.11
C SER A 393 88.97 -66.94 -89.18
N HIS A 394 89.23 -66.31 -90.33
CA HIS A 394 88.91 -64.90 -90.55
C HIS A 394 87.39 -64.66 -90.51
N GLY A 395 86.62 -65.50 -91.21
CA GLY A 395 85.15 -65.45 -91.19
C GLY A 395 84.57 -65.66 -89.79
N SER A 396 85.11 -66.62 -89.04
CA SER A 396 84.72 -66.84 -87.64
C SER A 396 85.04 -65.64 -86.75
N ALA A 397 86.21 -65.02 -86.92
CA ALA A 397 86.61 -63.82 -86.20
C ALA A 397 85.70 -62.61 -86.50
N VAL A 398 85.27 -62.44 -87.77
CA VAL A 398 84.26 -61.43 -88.15
C VAL A 398 82.93 -61.70 -87.43
N GLY A 399 82.47 -62.95 -87.41
CA GLY A 399 81.25 -63.36 -86.70
C GLY A 399 81.30 -63.07 -85.20
N ILE A 400 82.42 -63.38 -84.54
CA ILE A 400 82.61 -63.08 -83.11
C ILE A 400 82.59 -61.56 -82.86
N ARG A 401 83.23 -60.75 -83.72
CA ARG A 401 83.20 -59.28 -83.57
C ARG A 401 81.78 -58.72 -83.69
N ALA A 402 80.98 -59.22 -84.63
CA ALA A 402 79.59 -58.81 -84.79
C ALA A 402 78.76 -59.13 -83.54
N LEU A 403 78.88 -60.37 -83.02
CA LEU A 403 78.21 -60.76 -81.78
C LEU A 403 78.66 -59.93 -80.58
N ALA A 404 79.96 -59.66 -80.44
CA ALA A 404 80.48 -58.80 -79.38
C ALA A 404 79.94 -57.36 -79.47
N ALA A 405 79.82 -56.81 -80.67
CA ALA A 405 79.22 -55.48 -80.88
C ALA A 405 77.72 -55.45 -80.51
N GLU A 406 76.96 -56.51 -80.85
CA GLU A 406 75.56 -56.65 -80.45
C GLU A 406 75.40 -56.76 -78.92
N ILE A 407 76.24 -57.56 -78.27
CA ILE A 407 76.25 -57.70 -76.80
C ILE A 407 76.61 -56.36 -76.14
N GLN A 408 77.60 -55.63 -76.67
CA GLN A 408 77.97 -54.31 -76.15
C GLN A 408 76.80 -53.32 -76.25
N HIS A 409 76.15 -53.24 -77.41
CA HIS A 409 75.00 -52.37 -77.60
C HIS A 409 73.82 -52.73 -76.66
N SER A 410 73.57 -54.03 -76.48
CA SER A 410 72.56 -54.51 -75.52
C SER A 410 72.93 -54.17 -74.09
N THR A 411 74.21 -54.26 -73.72
CA THR A 411 74.74 -53.91 -72.41
C THR A 411 74.55 -52.42 -72.12
N ASP A 412 74.96 -51.54 -73.04
CA ASP A 412 74.81 -50.09 -72.91
C ASP A 412 73.33 -49.68 -72.74
N THR A 413 72.45 -50.30 -73.54
CA THR A 413 70.99 -50.09 -73.44
C THR A 413 70.46 -50.54 -72.08
N THR A 414 70.94 -51.67 -71.56
CA THR A 414 70.51 -52.21 -70.26
C THR A 414 70.97 -51.30 -69.10
N VAL A 415 72.17 -50.71 -69.18
CA VAL A 415 72.64 -49.72 -68.20
C VAL A 415 71.73 -48.49 -68.17
N MET A 416 71.37 -47.92 -69.33
CA MET A 416 70.45 -46.78 -69.39
C MET A 416 69.08 -47.10 -68.78
N VAL A 417 68.55 -48.30 -69.02
CA VAL A 417 67.28 -48.75 -68.42
C VAL A 417 67.42 -48.88 -66.90
N ALA A 418 68.56 -49.40 -66.40
CA ALA A 418 68.83 -49.51 -64.97
C ALA A 418 68.92 -48.13 -64.30
N GLU A 419 69.59 -47.15 -64.91
CA GLU A 419 69.63 -45.76 -64.43
C GLU A 419 68.25 -45.11 -64.37
N GLY A 420 67.44 -45.30 -65.42
CA GLY A 420 66.04 -44.88 -65.44
C GLY A 420 65.21 -45.53 -64.33
N GLY A 421 65.45 -46.83 -64.08
CA GLY A 421 64.86 -47.59 -62.99
C GLY A 421 65.23 -47.04 -61.60
N MET A 422 66.51 -46.75 -61.36
CA MET A 422 66.97 -46.13 -60.10
C MET A 422 66.29 -44.78 -59.85
N LYS A 423 66.20 -43.92 -60.88
CA LYS A 423 65.50 -42.63 -60.75
C LYS A 423 64.00 -42.80 -60.44
N ALA A 424 63.35 -43.80 -61.02
CA ALA A 424 61.96 -44.09 -60.73
C ALA A 424 61.76 -44.57 -59.29
N VAL A 425 62.69 -45.38 -58.76
CA VAL A 425 62.72 -45.83 -57.36
C VAL A 425 62.96 -44.66 -56.41
N ASP A 426 63.92 -43.78 -56.69
CA ASP A 426 64.17 -42.58 -55.88
C ASP A 426 62.91 -41.69 -55.78
N GLY A 427 62.21 -41.48 -56.89
CA GLY A 427 60.94 -40.76 -56.89
C GLY A 427 59.80 -41.50 -56.16
N ALA A 428 59.84 -42.83 -56.09
CA ALA A 428 58.87 -43.61 -55.31
C ALA A 428 59.15 -43.50 -53.81
N ILE A 429 60.42 -43.44 -53.39
CA ILE A 429 60.82 -43.20 -51.99
C ILE A 429 60.32 -41.82 -51.54
N GLU A 430 60.56 -40.76 -52.31
CA GLU A 430 60.13 -39.39 -51.98
C GLU A 430 58.60 -39.30 -51.79
N ARG A 431 57.81 -39.89 -52.70
CA ARG A 431 56.34 -39.91 -52.56
C ARG A 431 55.87 -40.73 -51.34
N SER A 432 56.59 -41.79 -51.02
CA SER A 432 56.28 -42.62 -49.85
C SER A 432 56.58 -41.88 -48.56
N GLN A 433 57.68 -41.12 -48.49
CA GLN A 433 57.99 -40.23 -47.35
C GLN A 433 56.89 -39.19 -47.13
N GLY A 434 56.42 -38.53 -48.18
CA GLY A 434 55.28 -37.60 -48.06
C GLY A 434 53.98 -38.27 -47.55
N SER A 435 53.81 -39.58 -47.78
CA SER A 435 52.69 -40.33 -47.22
C SER A 435 52.91 -40.69 -45.74
N ALA A 436 54.16 -40.94 -45.33
CA ALA A 436 54.52 -41.18 -43.94
C ALA A 436 54.27 -39.92 -43.08
N ASP A 437 54.71 -38.75 -43.56
CA ASP A 437 54.49 -37.46 -42.90
C ASP A 437 52.98 -37.18 -42.71
N ALA A 438 52.17 -37.47 -43.74
CA ALA A 438 50.72 -37.32 -43.66
C ALA A 438 50.06 -38.23 -42.61
N PHE A 439 50.57 -39.46 -42.42
CA PHE A 439 50.08 -40.35 -41.35
C PHE A 439 50.51 -39.89 -39.95
N GLU A 440 51.69 -39.28 -39.82
CA GLU A 440 52.14 -38.68 -38.57
C GLU A 440 51.28 -37.47 -38.18
N GLU A 441 51.03 -36.56 -39.12
CA GLU A 441 50.13 -35.41 -38.92
C GLU A 441 48.70 -35.87 -38.56
N LEU A 442 48.20 -36.90 -39.26
CA LEU A 442 46.89 -37.49 -38.96
C LEU A 442 46.84 -38.06 -37.53
N THR A 443 47.90 -38.73 -37.08
CA THR A 443 47.97 -39.28 -35.72
C THR A 443 47.95 -38.18 -34.66
N SER A 444 48.67 -37.08 -34.89
CA SER A 444 48.64 -35.90 -34.02
C SER A 444 47.24 -35.27 -33.96
N SER A 445 46.62 -35.01 -35.12
CA SER A 445 45.29 -34.39 -35.21
C SER A 445 44.20 -35.23 -34.53
N LEU A 446 44.30 -36.56 -34.62
CA LEU A 446 43.40 -37.46 -33.92
C LEU A 446 43.61 -37.44 -32.40
N GLY A 447 44.86 -37.23 -31.94
CA GLY A 447 45.19 -37.00 -30.54
C GLY A 447 44.49 -35.75 -29.99
N ASP A 448 44.59 -34.62 -30.70
CA ASP A 448 43.92 -33.36 -30.34
C ASP A 448 42.38 -33.54 -30.26
N THR A 449 41.82 -34.37 -31.16
CA THR A 449 40.39 -34.69 -31.16
C THR A 449 39.99 -35.51 -29.93
N VAL A 450 40.83 -36.44 -29.47
CA VAL A 450 40.60 -37.21 -28.24
C VAL A 450 40.61 -36.30 -27.02
N GLU A 451 41.55 -35.36 -26.95
CA GLU A 451 41.64 -34.37 -25.88
C GLU A 451 40.42 -33.44 -25.87
N SER A 452 40.05 -32.88 -27.03
CA SER A 452 38.87 -32.01 -27.17
C SER A 452 37.56 -32.72 -26.77
N ALA A 453 37.43 -34.00 -27.10
CA ALA A 453 36.29 -34.81 -26.69
C ALA A 453 36.25 -35.03 -25.16
N HIS A 454 37.42 -35.15 -24.53
CA HIS A 454 37.52 -35.25 -23.08
C HIS A 454 37.12 -33.94 -22.39
N GLU A 455 37.63 -32.80 -22.86
CA GLU A 455 37.25 -31.47 -22.35
C GLU A 455 35.75 -31.20 -22.50
N THR A 456 35.17 -31.56 -23.65
CA THR A 456 33.73 -31.46 -23.89
C THR A 456 32.94 -32.27 -22.86
N SER A 457 33.43 -33.47 -22.50
CA SER A 457 32.77 -34.32 -21.52
C SER A 457 32.80 -33.71 -20.10
N LEU A 458 33.91 -33.07 -19.73
CA LEU A 458 34.03 -32.33 -18.47
C LEU A 458 33.09 -31.11 -18.45
N ALA A 459 33.06 -30.32 -19.52
CA ALA A 459 32.16 -29.18 -19.64
C ALA A 459 30.69 -29.58 -19.52
N VAL A 460 30.30 -30.74 -20.06
CA VAL A 460 28.95 -31.28 -19.88
C VAL A 460 28.63 -31.60 -18.42
N VAL A 461 29.59 -32.07 -17.62
CA VAL A 461 29.38 -32.31 -16.18
C VAL A 461 29.04 -31.00 -15.47
N ASP A 462 29.79 -29.93 -15.75
CA ASP A 462 29.54 -28.61 -15.17
C ASP A 462 28.19 -28.04 -15.61
N GLN A 463 27.82 -28.20 -16.89
CA GLN A 463 26.53 -27.77 -17.42
C GLN A 463 25.35 -28.51 -16.79
N VAL A 464 25.48 -29.81 -16.50
CA VAL A 464 24.46 -30.58 -15.77
C VAL A 464 24.30 -30.05 -14.34
N ALA A 465 25.40 -29.74 -13.65
CA ALA A 465 25.35 -29.15 -12.31
C ALA A 465 24.68 -27.76 -12.33
N ALA A 466 25.02 -26.92 -13.31
CA ALA A 466 24.40 -25.60 -13.49
C ALA A 466 22.90 -25.70 -13.78
N ALA A 467 22.48 -26.62 -14.66
CA ALA A 467 21.07 -26.88 -14.93
C ALA A 467 20.29 -27.31 -13.68
N GLY A 468 20.92 -28.13 -12.82
CA GLY A 468 20.37 -28.49 -11.52
C GLY A 468 20.13 -27.28 -10.60
N GLN A 469 21.08 -26.33 -10.54
CA GLN A 469 20.91 -25.10 -9.76
C GLN A 469 19.77 -24.22 -10.30
N VAL A 470 19.59 -24.16 -11.63
CA VAL A 470 18.45 -23.45 -12.22
C VAL A 470 17.13 -24.15 -11.85
N ALA A 471 17.10 -25.48 -11.83
CA ALA A 471 15.91 -26.24 -11.42
C ALA A 471 15.52 -25.93 -9.96
N ASP A 472 16.50 -25.93 -9.05
CA ASP A 472 16.27 -25.58 -7.65
C ASP A 472 15.76 -24.14 -7.50
N ALA A 473 16.31 -23.19 -8.26
CA ALA A 473 15.84 -21.81 -8.28
C ALA A 473 14.39 -21.70 -8.80
N MET A 474 14.03 -22.46 -9.84
CA MET A 474 12.66 -22.52 -10.35
C MET A 474 11.68 -23.11 -9.34
N ALA A 475 12.10 -24.13 -8.58
CA ALA A 475 11.30 -24.70 -7.50
C ALA A 475 11.02 -23.65 -6.40
N ALA A 476 12.04 -22.89 -6.00
CA ALA A 476 11.88 -21.80 -5.02
C ALA A 476 10.94 -20.68 -5.54
N ILE A 477 11.01 -20.33 -6.82
CA ILE A 477 10.09 -19.35 -7.44
C ILE A 477 8.67 -19.90 -7.48
N SER A 478 8.48 -21.19 -7.78
CA SER A 478 7.18 -21.86 -7.75
C SER A 478 6.54 -21.77 -6.35
N GLU A 479 7.32 -22.08 -5.31
CA GLU A 479 6.88 -21.99 -3.93
C GLU A 479 6.51 -20.55 -3.54
N ALA A 480 7.33 -19.57 -3.94
CA ALA A 480 7.04 -18.15 -3.71
C ALA A 480 5.76 -17.69 -4.43
N ALA A 481 5.52 -18.14 -5.67
CA ALA A 481 4.30 -17.84 -6.42
C ALA A 481 3.07 -18.47 -5.74
N HIS A 482 3.17 -19.72 -5.27
CA HIS A 482 2.12 -20.35 -4.47
C HIS A 482 1.85 -19.58 -3.17
N GLY A 483 2.89 -19.21 -2.43
CA GLY A 483 2.77 -18.38 -1.22
C GLY A 483 2.10 -17.04 -1.49
N MET A 484 2.43 -16.39 -2.60
CA MET A 484 1.79 -15.14 -3.05
C MET A 484 0.28 -15.33 -3.26
N THR A 485 -0.14 -16.38 -3.98
CA THR A 485 -1.58 -16.63 -4.21
C THR A 485 -2.34 -16.86 -2.90
N SER A 486 -1.72 -17.53 -1.92
CA SER A 486 -2.32 -17.69 -0.58
C SER A 486 -2.45 -16.35 0.14
N GLY A 487 -1.38 -15.54 0.18
CA GLY A 487 -1.40 -14.22 0.79
C GLY A 487 -2.40 -13.25 0.14
N LEU A 488 -2.60 -13.36 -1.18
CA LEU A 488 -3.62 -12.58 -1.90
C LEU A 488 -5.04 -12.98 -1.53
N ARG A 489 -5.32 -14.28 -1.28
CA ARG A 489 -6.62 -14.73 -0.78
C ARG A 489 -6.93 -14.11 0.59
N GLU A 490 -5.97 -14.14 1.51
CA GLU A 490 -6.13 -13.52 2.83
C GLU A 490 -6.32 -12.00 2.74
N THR A 491 -5.56 -11.35 1.86
CA THR A 491 -5.69 -9.90 1.59
C THR A 491 -7.08 -9.56 1.09
N ASN A 492 -7.61 -10.31 0.11
CA ASN A 492 -8.96 -10.11 -0.40
C ASN A 492 -10.04 -10.31 0.67
N GLU A 493 -9.88 -11.30 1.57
CA GLU A 493 -10.79 -11.49 2.69
C GLU A 493 -10.73 -10.32 3.68
N ALA A 494 -9.53 -9.81 3.98
CA ALA A 494 -9.35 -8.63 4.81
C ALA A 494 -10.01 -7.39 4.18
N LEU A 495 -9.85 -7.17 2.88
CA LEU A 495 -10.48 -6.06 2.15
C LEU A 495 -12.01 -6.12 2.21
N ARG A 496 -12.60 -7.33 2.09
CA ARG A 496 -14.05 -7.52 2.29
C ARG A 496 -14.50 -7.08 3.67
N ARG A 497 -13.78 -7.49 4.72
CA ARG A 497 -14.10 -7.11 6.11
C ARG A 497 -13.98 -5.60 6.35
N VAL A 498 -12.96 -4.96 5.78
CA VAL A 498 -12.79 -3.50 5.86
C VAL A 498 -13.93 -2.79 5.14
N THR A 499 -14.31 -3.23 3.94
CA THR A 499 -15.43 -2.67 3.17
C THR A 499 -16.74 -2.78 3.95
N GLU A 500 -17.02 -3.93 4.54
CA GLU A 500 -18.22 -4.15 5.36
C GLU A 500 -18.24 -3.21 6.57
N THR A 501 -17.11 -3.07 7.26
CA THR A 501 -16.97 -2.18 8.42
C THR A 501 -17.15 -0.71 8.03
N ALA A 502 -16.54 -0.28 6.93
CA ALA A 502 -16.69 1.06 6.37
C ALA A 502 -18.17 1.36 6.06
N GLY A 503 -18.88 0.40 5.44
CA GLY A 503 -20.31 0.50 5.18
C GLY A 503 -21.16 0.64 6.46
N ARG A 504 -20.82 -0.09 7.53
CA ARG A 504 -21.49 0.05 8.83
C ARG A 504 -21.25 1.41 9.47
N ILE A 505 -20.01 1.93 9.42
CA ILE A 505 -19.69 3.28 9.92
C ILE A 505 -20.47 4.34 9.14
N GLN A 506 -20.58 4.21 7.82
CA GLN A 506 -21.30 5.16 6.99
C GLN A 506 -22.81 5.16 7.26
N GLN A 507 -23.39 4.03 7.64
CA GLN A 507 -24.79 3.96 8.10
C GLN A 507 -25.02 4.63 9.46
N LEU A 508 -24.00 4.70 10.31
CA LEU A 508 -24.06 5.36 11.62
C LEU A 508 -23.84 6.87 11.54
N ALA A 509 -23.19 7.36 10.47
CA ALA A 509 -22.84 8.76 10.25
C ALA A 509 -23.96 9.58 9.60
#